data_AF-A0A3S5ARE2-F1
#
_entry.id   AF-A0A3S5ARE2-F1
#
_cell.length_a   1.000
_cell.length_b   1.000
_cell.length_c   1.000
_cell.angle_alpha   90.00
_cell.angle_beta   90.00
_cell.angle_gamma   90.00
#
_symmetry.space_group_name_H-M   'P 1'
#
loop_
_entity.id
_entity.type
_entity.pdbx_description
1 polymer ?
#
loop_
_entity_poly.entity_id
_entity_poly.type
_entity_poly.pdbx_seq_one_letter_code
_entity_poly.pdbx_strand_id
1 'polypeptide(L)'
;MSGARVPAFRATIPDAPDSCDSGLTNDANRHSTVTATELVADDSGLTTSVSSLAGISELIETAAGQWLRSRCALAETTVSALHRLRLIVGELIETEAGYQQSLSEVDSGYLVKLRESGRHNEATLDSIFGVLPHLRTFHK
;
A
#
# COMPACT_ATOMS: atom_id res chain seq x y z
N MET A 1 -6.81 3.40 -41.63
CA MET A 1 -7.49 2.86 -40.44
C MET A 1 -6.79 3.43 -39.22
N SER A 2 -7.54 4.16 -38.41
CA SER A 2 -7.05 5.07 -37.38
C SER A 2 -6.61 4.30 -36.13
N GLY A 3 -5.36 4.47 -35.70
CA GLY A 3 -4.82 3.90 -34.47
C GLY A 3 -5.16 4.81 -33.28
N ALA A 4 -6.03 4.35 -32.40
CA ALA A 4 -6.34 5.04 -31.16
C ALA A 4 -5.16 4.91 -30.19
N ARG A 5 -4.45 6.02 -29.93
CA ARG A 5 -3.48 6.13 -28.83
C ARG A 5 -4.25 6.25 -27.52
N VAL A 6 -3.97 5.35 -26.59
CA VAL A 6 -4.40 5.45 -25.19
C VAL A 6 -3.73 6.69 -24.56
N PRO A 7 -4.48 7.62 -23.93
CA PRO A 7 -3.86 8.74 -23.25
C PRO A 7 -3.12 8.25 -22.01
N ALA A 8 -1.81 8.52 -21.95
CA ALA A 8 -1.04 8.36 -20.73
C ALA A 8 -1.55 9.37 -19.69
N PHE A 9 -2.19 8.87 -18.63
CA PHE A 9 -2.53 9.68 -17.46
C PHE A 9 -1.23 10.08 -16.75
N ARG A 10 -0.68 11.25 -17.12
CA ARG A 10 0.34 11.91 -16.33
C ARG A 10 -0.36 12.65 -15.20
N ALA A 11 -0.62 11.95 -14.10
CA ALA A 11 -1.02 12.59 -12.86
C ALA A 11 0.19 13.39 -12.35
N THR A 12 0.12 14.71 -12.49
CA THR A 12 1.01 15.63 -11.78
C THR A 12 0.75 15.44 -10.30
N ILE A 13 1.68 14.78 -9.61
CA ILE A 13 1.64 14.62 -8.16
C ILE A 13 2.03 15.98 -7.57
N PRO A 14 1.21 16.62 -6.74
CA PRO A 14 1.70 17.75 -5.94
C PRO A 14 2.83 17.23 -5.07
N ASP A 15 3.98 17.91 -5.11
CA ASP A 15 5.16 17.57 -4.32
C ASP A 15 4.74 17.23 -2.88
N ALA A 16 5.27 16.11 -2.38
CA ALA A 16 5.10 15.72 -0.99
C ALA A 16 5.48 16.92 -0.11
N PRO A 17 4.73 17.22 0.97
CA PRO A 17 5.15 18.27 1.88
C PRO A 17 6.58 17.98 2.33
N ASP A 18 7.44 18.98 2.12
CA ASP A 18 8.86 18.93 2.40
C ASP A 18 9.14 18.31 3.77
N SER A 19 10.08 17.37 3.75
CA SER A 19 10.88 16.84 4.86
C SER A 19 10.39 17.12 6.29
N CYS A 20 10.17 16.04 7.05
CA CYS A 20 10.29 16.07 8.50
C CYS A 20 11.76 16.18 8.94
N ASP A 21 12.52 17.14 8.39
CA ASP A 21 13.88 17.44 8.84
C ASP A 21 13.82 18.52 9.91
N SER A 22 13.47 18.11 11.12
CA SER A 22 13.66 18.95 12.30
C SER A 22 15.12 18.83 12.71
N GLY A 23 15.97 19.65 12.08
CA GLY A 23 17.30 19.93 12.58
C GLY A 23 17.24 20.44 14.01
N LEU A 24 17.45 19.55 14.98
CA LEU A 24 17.83 19.88 16.35
C LEU A 24 19.16 19.19 16.62
N THR A 25 20.23 19.81 16.12
CA THR A 25 21.59 19.48 16.49
C THR A 25 21.86 19.99 17.91
N ASN A 26 22.19 19.04 18.79
CA ASN A 26 23.05 19.11 19.98
C ASN A 26 22.94 20.33 20.91
N ASP A 27 22.62 20.09 22.19
CA ASP A 27 23.71 20.18 23.17
C ASP A 27 23.49 19.44 24.50
N ALA A 28 24.58 18.78 24.89
CA ALA A 28 25.07 18.37 26.20
C ALA A 28 24.11 18.20 27.42
N ASN A 29 24.04 16.94 27.86
CA ASN A 29 24.49 16.51 29.20
C ASN A 29 23.88 17.21 30.42
N ARG A 30 22.91 16.54 31.09
CA ARG A 30 22.85 16.50 32.57
C ARG A 30 21.99 15.33 33.05
N HIS A 31 22.61 14.52 33.90
CA HIS A 31 21.99 13.49 34.71
C HIS A 31 20.69 13.98 35.37
N SER A 32 19.60 13.24 35.17
CA SER A 32 18.61 13.06 36.23
C SER A 32 17.81 11.79 35.97
N THR A 33 18.21 10.74 36.68
CA THR A 33 17.38 9.57 36.95
C THR A 33 16.06 10.03 37.56
N VAL A 34 14.96 9.94 36.81
CA VAL A 34 13.63 9.93 37.39
C VAL A 34 13.05 8.55 37.15
N THR A 35 13.06 7.81 38.24
CA THR A 35 12.47 6.48 38.42
C THR A 35 11.03 6.50 37.91
N ALA A 36 10.74 5.67 36.90
CA ALA A 36 9.37 5.28 36.62
C ALA A 36 8.85 4.57 37.86
N THR A 37 8.04 5.26 38.66
CA THR A 37 7.37 4.65 39.80
C THR A 37 6.04 4.13 39.29
N GLU A 38 5.81 2.84 39.53
CA GLU A 38 4.61 2.08 39.17
C GLU A 38 3.32 2.89 39.37
N LEU A 39 2.46 2.82 38.35
CA LEU A 39 1.03 3.10 38.46
C LEU A 39 0.41 2.06 39.40
N VAL A 40 0.44 2.32 40.70
CA VAL A 40 -0.53 1.74 41.63
C VAL A 40 -1.74 2.66 41.61
N ALA A 41 -2.80 2.21 40.94
CA ALA A 41 -4.10 2.84 41.04
C ALA A 41 -4.64 2.53 42.45
N ASP A 42 -4.58 3.51 43.34
CA ASP A 42 -5.47 3.52 44.49
C ASP A 42 -6.10 4.90 44.69
N ASP A 43 -7.35 4.80 45.10
CA ASP A 43 -8.43 5.76 45.04
C ASP A 43 -8.19 6.98 45.95
N SER A 44 -7.55 8.04 45.43
CA SER A 44 -7.61 9.40 46.00
C SER A 44 -7.04 10.45 45.05
N GLY A 45 -7.92 11.35 44.60
CA GLY A 45 -7.68 12.66 43.98
C GLY A 45 -6.27 12.96 43.45
N LEU A 46 -6.05 12.72 42.16
CA LEU A 46 -4.85 13.16 41.46
C LEU A 46 -4.97 14.65 41.09
N THR A 47 -4.68 15.55 42.03
CA THR A 47 -4.33 16.93 41.68
C THR A 47 -2.81 17.02 41.51
N THR A 48 -2.32 16.85 40.29
CA THR A 48 -0.95 17.26 39.96
C THR A 48 -0.89 18.78 40.04
N SER A 49 -0.40 19.30 41.18
CA SER A 49 -0.12 20.72 41.37
C SER A 49 1.07 21.12 40.52
N VAL A 50 0.80 21.63 39.31
CA VAL A 50 1.80 22.24 38.45
C VAL A 50 2.00 23.68 38.93
N SER A 51 2.84 23.86 39.95
CA SER A 51 2.94 25.12 40.70
C SER A 51 3.64 26.27 39.96
N SER A 52 3.91 26.13 38.67
CA SER A 52 4.62 27.11 37.85
C SER A 52 4.10 27.11 36.41
N LEU A 53 3.83 28.29 35.87
CA LEU A 53 3.53 28.51 34.44
C LEU A 53 4.58 27.87 33.53
N ALA A 54 5.85 27.80 33.97
CA ALA A 54 6.91 27.14 33.22
C ALA A 54 6.71 25.62 33.12
N GLY A 55 6.24 24.97 34.19
CA GLY A 55 5.96 23.52 34.18
C GLY A 55 4.73 23.16 33.34
N ILE A 56 3.76 24.06 33.23
CA ILE A 56 2.62 23.90 32.31
C ILE A 56 3.08 24.07 30.85
N SER A 57 3.96 25.03 30.57
CA SER A 57 4.54 25.24 29.24
C SER A 57 5.32 24.02 28.75
N GLU A 58 6.19 23.47 29.60
CA GLU A 58 6.99 22.28 29.29
C GLU A 58 6.13 21.04 29.04
N LEU A 59 5.04 20.88 29.80
CA LEU A 59 4.07 19.81 29.60
C LEU A 59 3.33 19.95 28.25
N ILE A 60 2.93 21.17 27.89
CA ILE A 60 2.25 21.45 26.62
C ILE A 60 3.19 21.22 25.43
N GLU A 61 4.43 21.69 25.50
CA GLU A 61 5.44 21.48 24.46
C GLU A 61 5.75 19.98 24.27
N THR A 62 5.86 19.24 25.37
CA THR A 62 6.09 17.79 25.34
C THR A 62 4.90 17.04 24.72
N ALA A 63 3.67 17.39 25.11
CA ALA A 63 2.45 16.78 24.58
C ALA A 63 2.24 17.12 23.10
N ALA A 64 2.49 18.37 22.69
CA ALA A 64 2.44 18.79 21.29
C ALA A 64 3.50 18.07 20.44
N GLY A 65 4.72 17.94 20.96
CA GLY A 65 5.80 17.20 20.30
C GLY A 65 5.54 15.68 20.20
N GLN A 66 4.86 15.08 21.17
CA GLN A 66 4.41 13.69 21.09
C GLN A 66 3.30 13.52 20.03
N TRP A 67 2.29 14.39 20.03
CA TRP A 67 1.21 14.34 19.06
C TRP A 67 1.70 14.50 17.62
N LEU A 68 2.63 15.43 17.38
CA LEU A 68 3.21 15.64 16.05
C LEU A 68 4.00 14.39 15.60
N ARG A 69 4.83 13.81 16.47
CA ARG A 69 5.55 12.55 16.19
C ARG A 69 4.60 11.39 15.87
N SER A 70 3.51 11.24 16.62
CA SER A 70 2.49 10.22 16.35
C SER A 70 1.81 10.44 14.99
N ARG A 71 1.54 11.68 14.60
CA ARG A 71 0.97 11.99 13.28
C ARG A 71 1.94 11.73 12.15
N CYS A 72 3.22 12.06 12.31
CA CYS A 72 4.24 11.74 11.32
C CYS A 72 4.41 10.23 11.15
N ALA A 73 4.51 9.47 12.25
CA ALA A 73 4.59 8.01 12.21
C ALA A 73 3.35 7.39 11.53
N LEU A 74 2.15 7.91 11.81
CA LEU A 74 0.94 7.45 11.11
C LEU A 74 1.02 7.76 9.61
N ALA A 75 1.46 8.94 9.20
CA ALA A 75 1.64 9.30 7.79
C ALA A 75 2.67 8.40 7.08
N GLU A 76 3.78 8.05 7.74
CA GLU A 76 4.76 7.11 7.19
C GLU A 76 4.17 5.71 6.98
N THR A 77 3.40 5.22 7.95
CA THR A 77 2.75 3.90 7.83
C THR A 77 1.70 3.87 6.72
N THR A 78 0.91 4.95 6.55
CA THR A 78 -0.10 5.01 5.47
C THR A 78 0.55 5.11 4.10
N VAL A 79 1.61 5.92 3.94
CA VAL A 79 2.39 5.99 2.69
C VAL A 79 2.98 4.63 2.34
N SER A 80 3.55 3.91 3.32
CA SER A 80 4.08 2.57 3.12
C SER A 80 3.00 1.57 2.70
N ALA A 81 1.83 1.61 3.35
CA ALA A 81 0.70 0.72 3.04
C ALA A 81 0.15 0.98 1.63
N LEU A 82 -0.02 2.26 1.24
CA LEU A 82 -0.47 2.64 -0.09
C LEU A 82 0.55 2.24 -1.18
N HIS A 83 1.84 2.38 -0.90
CA HIS A 83 2.88 1.93 -1.81
C HIS A 83 2.81 0.41 -2.04
N ARG A 84 2.69 -0.39 -0.96
CA ARG A 84 2.54 -1.85 -1.06
C ARG A 84 1.28 -2.25 -1.81
N LEU A 85 0.15 -1.59 -1.53
CA LEU A 85 -1.10 -1.82 -2.25
C LEU A 85 -0.93 -1.57 -3.75
N ARG A 86 -0.25 -0.48 -4.13
CA ARG A 86 0.03 -0.16 -5.53
C ARG A 86 0.88 -1.24 -6.21
N LEU A 87 1.88 -1.78 -5.53
CA LEU A 87 2.69 -2.88 -6.07
C LEU A 87 1.86 -4.14 -6.30
N ILE A 88 1.07 -4.55 -5.30
CA ILE A 88 0.23 -5.75 -5.39
C ILE A 88 -0.83 -5.62 -6.49
N VAL A 89 -1.49 -4.46 -6.58
CA VAL A 89 -2.48 -4.21 -7.64
C VAL A 89 -1.80 -4.19 -9.00
N GLY A 90 -0.58 -3.64 -9.11
CA GLY A 90 0.22 -3.70 -10.34
C GLY A 90 0.53 -5.13 -10.77
N GLU A 91 1.04 -5.94 -9.85
CA GLU A 91 1.32 -7.36 -10.10
C GLU A 91 0.05 -8.13 -10.49
N LEU A 92 -1.08 -7.88 -9.85
CA LEU A 92 -2.36 -8.51 -10.20
C LEU A 92 -2.80 -8.16 -11.63
N ILE A 93 -2.65 -6.90 -12.03
CA ILE A 93 -2.98 -6.47 -13.40
C ILE A 93 -2.06 -7.14 -14.42
N GLU A 94 -0.75 -7.16 -14.15
CA GLU A 94 0.24 -7.75 -15.06
C GLU A 94 0.05 -9.26 -15.21
N THR A 95 -0.19 -9.96 -14.09
CA THR A 95 -0.42 -11.41 -14.08
C THR A 95 -1.72 -11.78 -14.78
N GLU A 96 -2.81 -11.04 -14.56
CA GLU A 96 -4.07 -11.27 -15.27
C GLU A 96 -3.94 -11.00 -16.77
N ALA A 97 -3.25 -9.93 -17.16
CA ALA A 97 -3.00 -9.64 -18.57
C ALA A 97 -2.18 -10.76 -19.25
N GLY A 98 -1.14 -11.27 -18.57
CA GLY A 98 -0.36 -12.41 -19.04
C GLY A 98 -1.17 -13.70 -19.15
N TYR A 99 -2.09 -13.92 -18.21
CA TYR A 99 -2.99 -15.06 -18.23
C TYR A 99 -4.00 -14.99 -19.39
N GLN A 100 -4.62 -13.83 -19.62
CA GLN A 100 -5.50 -13.61 -20.78
C GLN A 100 -4.77 -13.82 -22.11
N GLN A 101 -3.53 -13.35 -22.22
CA GLN A 101 -2.69 -13.56 -23.39
C GLN A 101 -2.44 -15.06 -23.63
N SER A 102 -2.09 -15.80 -22.56
CA SER A 102 -1.89 -17.25 -22.61
C SER A 102 -3.15 -17.99 -23.09
N LEU A 103 -4.33 -17.63 -22.57
CA LEU A 103 -5.60 -18.19 -23.03
C LEU A 103 -5.85 -17.89 -24.52
N SER A 104 -5.51 -16.69 -24.97
CA SER A 104 -5.65 -16.31 -26.38
C SER A 104 -4.72 -17.11 -27.29
N GLU A 105 -3.50 -17.40 -26.86
CA GLU A 105 -2.54 -18.22 -27.62
C GLU A 105 -2.99 -19.67 -27.74
N VAL A 106 -3.58 -20.23 -26.68
CA VAL A 106 -4.21 -21.56 -26.74
C VAL A 106 -5.35 -21.57 -27.75
N ASP A 107 -6.27 -20.62 -27.68
CA ASP A 107 -7.46 -20.60 -28.54
C ASP A 107 -7.12 -20.29 -30.00
N SER A 108 -6.51 -19.13 -30.26
CA SER A 108 -6.23 -18.64 -31.62
C SER A 108 -4.99 -19.24 -32.26
N GLY A 109 -4.07 -19.79 -31.46
CA GLY A 109 -2.81 -20.36 -31.94
C GLY A 109 -2.86 -21.87 -32.03
N TYR A 110 -2.97 -22.55 -30.89
CA TYR A 110 -2.86 -24.01 -30.82
C TYR A 110 -4.14 -24.73 -31.26
N LEU A 111 -5.30 -24.31 -30.76
CA LEU A 111 -6.57 -24.97 -31.03
C LEU A 111 -6.95 -24.87 -32.50
N VAL A 112 -6.77 -23.70 -33.11
CA VAL A 112 -7.00 -23.49 -34.56
C VAL A 112 -6.15 -24.48 -35.37
N LYS A 113 -4.84 -24.55 -35.11
CA LYS A 113 -3.94 -25.47 -35.81
C LYS A 113 -4.30 -26.95 -35.59
N LEU A 114 -4.76 -27.30 -34.38
CA LEU A 114 -5.21 -28.66 -34.07
C LEU A 114 -6.46 -29.04 -34.86
N ARG A 115 -7.45 -28.15 -34.95
CA ARG A 115 -8.67 -28.35 -35.76
C ARG A 115 -8.32 -28.45 -37.25
N GLU A 116 -7.48 -27.55 -37.76
CA GLU A 116 -7.03 -27.56 -39.17
C GLU A 116 -6.23 -28.81 -39.54
N SER A 117 -5.52 -29.42 -38.59
CA SER A 117 -4.71 -30.60 -38.86
C SER A 117 -5.53 -31.85 -39.23
N GLY A 118 -6.81 -31.90 -38.83
CA GLY A 118 -7.69 -33.06 -39.02
C GLY A 118 -7.24 -34.34 -38.33
N ARG A 119 -6.17 -34.30 -37.51
CA ARG A 119 -5.62 -35.47 -36.81
C ARG A 119 -6.41 -35.86 -35.55
N HIS A 120 -7.24 -34.94 -35.07
CA HIS A 120 -8.01 -35.10 -33.85
C HIS A 120 -9.50 -34.94 -34.15
N ASN A 121 -10.32 -35.74 -33.47
CA ASN A 121 -11.77 -35.64 -33.58
C ASN A 121 -12.24 -34.33 -32.91
N GLU A 122 -13.11 -33.58 -33.58
CA GLU A 122 -13.73 -32.36 -33.05
C GLU A 122 -14.40 -32.59 -31.70
N ALA A 123 -15.10 -33.72 -31.50
CA ALA A 123 -15.71 -34.05 -30.21
C ALA A 123 -14.67 -34.19 -29.08
N THR A 124 -13.47 -34.67 -29.39
CA THR A 124 -12.37 -34.76 -28.43
C THR A 124 -11.79 -33.38 -28.12
N LEU A 125 -11.62 -32.54 -29.15
CA LEU A 125 -11.14 -31.17 -28.98
C LEU A 125 -12.13 -30.33 -28.17
N ASP A 126 -13.44 -30.46 -28.44
CA ASP A 126 -14.49 -29.79 -27.69
C ASP A 126 -14.62 -30.33 -26.25
N SER A 127 -14.39 -31.64 -26.03
CA SER A 127 -14.36 -32.20 -24.67
C SER A 127 -13.21 -31.66 -23.82
N ILE A 128 -12.06 -31.36 -24.43
CA ILE A 128 -10.86 -30.88 -23.71
C ILE A 128 -10.88 -29.35 -23.57
N PHE A 129 -11.26 -28.64 -24.64
CA PHE A 129 -11.12 -27.18 -24.75
C PHE A 129 -12.45 -26.44 -24.86
N GLY A 130 -13.60 -27.11 -24.81
CA GLY A 130 -14.92 -26.48 -25.03
C GLY A 130 -15.29 -25.39 -24.00
N VAL A 131 -14.66 -25.40 -22.82
CA VAL A 131 -14.84 -24.36 -21.79
C VAL A 131 -13.97 -23.13 -22.06
N LEU A 132 -12.91 -23.25 -22.87
CA LEU A 132 -11.92 -22.21 -23.11
C LEU A 132 -12.52 -20.86 -23.58
N PRO A 133 -13.51 -20.81 -24.49
CA PRO A 133 -14.13 -19.55 -24.89
C PRO A 133 -14.81 -18.82 -23.73
N HIS A 134 -15.51 -19.57 -22.87
CA HIS A 134 -16.18 -19.02 -21.69
C HIS A 134 -15.17 -18.52 -20.66
N LEU A 135 -14.10 -19.28 -20.44
CA LEU A 135 -13.01 -18.90 -19.54
C LEU A 135 -12.36 -17.60 -19.99
N ARG A 136 -12.06 -17.45 -21.29
CA ARG A 136 -11.51 -16.20 -21.83
C ARG A 136 -12.45 -15.01 -21.64
N THR A 137 -13.75 -15.20 -21.84
CA THR A 137 -14.75 -14.14 -21.61
C THR A 137 -14.85 -13.77 -20.14
N PHE A 138 -14.72 -14.73 -19.22
CA PHE A 138 -14.76 -14.47 -17.78
C PHE A 138 -13.54 -13.66 -17.31
N HIS A 139 -12.36 -13.97 -17.83
CA HIS A 139 -11.11 -13.33 -17.42
C HIS A 139 -10.92 -11.93 -18.03
N LYS A 140 -11.60 -11.63 -19.14
CA LYS A 140 -11.58 -10.31 -19.80
C LYS A 140 -12.46 -9.30 -19.09
#